data_AF-A0A7V3CTF9-F1
#
_entry.id   AF-A0A7V3CTF9-F1
#
_cell.length_a   1.000
_cell.length_b   1.000
_cell.length_c   1.000
_cell.angle_alpha   90.00
_cell.angle_beta   90.00
_cell.angle_gamma   90.00
#
_symmetry.space_group_name_H-M   'P 1'
#
loop_
_entity.id
_entity.type
_entity.pdbx_description
1 polymer ?
#
loop_
_entity_poly.entity_id
_entity_poly.type
_entity_poly.pdbx_seq_one_letter_code
_entity_poly.pdbx_strand_id
1 'polypeptide(L)'
;MKKLILAFFALMLSLASFAQSKNLTAQLKNEKATFSQTENGSVTVFDLNANEGQIKELKAQASSIVEKMELSVVKNGEGKYTCRLNIYHQNHAEYVHKMFIYLGIDGFTLDGTKKNLDELPSVLKALK
;
A
#
# COMPACT_ATOMS: atom_id res chain seq x y z
N MET A 1 -45.72 0.38 23.56
CA MET A 1 -45.12 1.05 22.38
C MET A 1 -43.80 1.79 22.64
N LYS A 2 -43.33 1.99 23.89
CA LYS A 2 -42.03 2.65 24.17
C LYS A 2 -40.79 1.74 24.05
N LYS A 3 -40.96 0.41 24.08
CA LYS A 3 -39.85 -0.56 24.05
C LYS A 3 -39.35 -0.93 22.65
N LEU A 4 -40.11 -0.60 21.59
CA LEU A 4 -39.74 -0.92 20.20
C LEU A 4 -38.77 0.11 19.58
N ILE A 5 -38.78 1.35 20.08
CA ILE A 5 -37.97 2.44 19.52
C ILE A 5 -36.48 2.28 19.90
N LEU A 6 -36.19 1.64 21.05
CA LEU A 6 -34.80 1.46 21.51
C LEU A 6 -34.01 0.41 20.69
N ALA A 7 -34.70 -0.58 20.13
CA ALA A 7 -34.04 -1.63 19.33
C ALA A 7 -33.54 -1.11 17.97
N PHE A 8 -34.16 -0.07 17.43
CA PHE A 8 -33.78 0.51 16.14
C PHE A 8 -32.50 1.34 16.22
N PHE A 9 -32.26 2.01 17.36
CA PHE A 9 -31.05 2.80 17.58
C PHE A 9 -29.79 1.94 17.82
N ALA A 10 -29.94 0.76 18.42
CA ALA A 10 -28.82 -0.17 18.62
C ALA A 10 -28.33 -0.80 17.30
N LEU A 11 -29.20 -0.94 16.30
CA LEU A 11 -28.85 -1.52 14.99
C LEU A 11 -28.10 -0.52 14.08
N MET A 12 -28.31 0.79 14.28
CA MET A 12 -27.66 1.85 13.48
C MET A 12 -26.20 2.12 13.91
N LEU A 13 -25.83 1.80 15.15
CA LEU A 13 -24.48 2.03 15.68
C LEU A 13 -23.44 0.99 15.19
N SER A 14 -23.87 -0.18 14.69
CA SER A 14 -22.95 -1.20 14.18
C SER A 14 -22.49 -0.96 12.73
N LEU A 15 -23.18 -0.10 11.98
CA LEU A 15 -22.84 0.21 10.59
C LEU A 15 -21.82 1.35 10.44
N ALA A 16 -21.55 2.10 11.52
CA ALA A 16 -20.63 3.25 11.48
C ALA A 16 -19.14 2.87 11.56
N SER A 17 -18.80 1.61 11.86
CA SER A 17 -17.41 1.20 12.14
C SER A 17 -16.55 0.87 10.91
N PHE A 18 -17.04 1.04 9.68
CA PHE A 18 -16.33 0.56 8.48
C PHE A 18 -15.76 1.64 7.53
N ALA A 19 -15.80 2.92 7.91
CA ALA A 19 -15.18 3.98 7.11
C ALA A 19 -13.78 4.35 7.65
N GLN A 20 -12.91 3.36 7.86
CA GLN A 20 -11.50 3.68 8.10
C GLN A 20 -10.87 4.02 6.74
N SER A 21 -10.64 5.32 6.52
CA SER A 21 -10.05 5.84 5.28
C SER A 21 -8.79 5.04 4.92
N LYS A 22 -8.80 4.49 3.70
CA LYS A 22 -7.81 3.55 3.14
C LYS A 22 -6.50 4.22 2.72
N ASN A 23 -6.18 5.37 3.30
CA ASN A 23 -5.09 6.22 2.85
C ASN A 23 -3.75 5.63 3.31
N LEU A 24 -3.19 4.73 2.50
CA LEU A 24 -1.86 4.16 2.67
C LEU A 24 -0.86 5.01 1.90
N THR A 25 0.01 5.72 2.62
CA THR A 25 1.10 6.48 2.01
C THR A 25 2.41 5.70 2.10
N ALA A 26 3.02 5.40 0.96
CA ALA A 26 4.33 4.74 0.90
C ALA A 26 5.47 5.71 1.24
N GLN A 27 6.45 5.26 2.01
CA GLN A 27 7.65 6.02 2.32
C GLN A 27 8.83 5.43 1.55
N LEU A 28 9.35 6.21 0.61
CA LEU A 28 10.51 5.86 -0.21
C LEU A 28 11.72 6.67 0.26
N LYS A 29 12.89 6.05 0.17
CA LYS A 29 14.18 6.73 0.34
C LYS A 29 14.83 6.99 -1.01
N ASN A 30 15.55 8.10 -1.14
CA ASN A 30 16.34 8.40 -2.34
C ASN A 30 17.66 7.60 -2.33
N GLU A 31 17.54 6.29 -2.42
CA GLU A 31 18.65 5.35 -2.37
C GLU A 31 18.47 4.28 -3.47
N LYS A 32 19.58 3.79 -4.04
CA LYS A 32 19.54 2.74 -5.07
C LYS A 32 18.85 1.45 -4.60
N ALA A 33 18.84 1.19 -3.29
CA ALA A 33 18.18 0.02 -2.72
C ALA A 33 16.63 0.09 -2.79
N THR A 34 16.06 1.29 -2.96
CA THR A 34 14.61 1.51 -3.04
C THR A 34 14.01 0.92 -4.31
N PHE A 35 14.73 0.96 -5.43
CA PHE A 35 14.23 0.45 -6.70
C PHE A 35 15.34 -0.18 -7.52
N SER A 36 15.10 -1.41 -7.98
CA SER A 36 15.97 -2.08 -8.92
C SER A 36 15.18 -2.80 -9.99
N GLN A 37 15.73 -2.81 -11.20
CA GLN A 37 15.23 -3.66 -12.27
C GLN A 37 16.02 -4.96 -12.27
N THR A 38 15.33 -6.06 -12.54
CA THR A 38 15.92 -7.37 -12.77
C THR A 38 15.67 -7.77 -14.23
N GLU A 39 16.31 -8.86 -14.68
CA GLU A 39 16.09 -9.39 -16.03
C GLU A 39 14.61 -9.70 -16.30
N ASN A 40 13.89 -10.12 -15.27
CA ASN A 40 12.52 -10.63 -15.37
C ASN A 40 11.50 -9.77 -14.63
N GLY A 41 11.84 -8.53 -14.24
CA GLY A 41 10.94 -7.76 -13.38
C GLY A 41 11.54 -6.54 -12.73
N SER A 42 10.94 -6.14 -11.61
CA SER A 42 11.43 -5.06 -10.78
C SER A 42 11.14 -5.29 -9.31
N VAL A 43 11.98 -4.71 -8.47
CA VAL A 43 11.84 -4.74 -7.01
C VAL A 43 11.72 -3.30 -6.53
N THR A 44 10.70 -3.05 -5.70
CA THR A 44 10.53 -1.77 -4.99
C THR A 44 10.47 -2.03 -3.50
N VAL A 45 11.28 -1.33 -2.73
CA VAL A 45 11.28 -1.37 -1.26
C VAL A 45 10.73 -0.06 -0.73
N PHE A 46 9.75 -0.12 0.18
CA PHE A 46 9.12 1.04 0.77
C PHE A 46 8.62 0.73 2.18
N ASP A 47 8.49 1.75 3.01
CA ASP A 47 7.91 1.63 4.35
C ASP A 47 6.47 2.12 4.37
N LEU A 48 5.65 1.55 5.25
CA LEU A 48 4.27 1.97 5.52
C LEU A 48 4.10 2.27 7.00
N ASN A 49 3.38 3.35 7.29
CA ASN A 49 2.75 3.56 8.59
C ASN A 49 1.28 3.12 8.46
N ALA A 50 0.93 1.99 9.05
CA ALA A 50 -0.37 1.36 8.89
C ALA A 50 -0.77 0.60 10.15
N ASN A 51 -2.06 0.32 10.34
CA ASN A 51 -2.51 -0.63 11.34
C ASN A 51 -2.68 -2.03 10.76
N GLU A 52 -2.92 -3.00 11.64
CA GLU A 52 -3.00 -4.42 11.27
C GLU A 52 -4.15 -4.72 10.31
N GLY A 53 -5.27 -4.00 10.41
CA GLY A 53 -6.39 -4.10 9.47
C GLY A 53 -5.98 -3.70 8.05
N GLN A 54 -5.31 -2.56 7.90
CA GLN A 54 -4.80 -2.09 6.61
C GLN A 54 -3.78 -3.06 6.01
N ILE A 55 -2.87 -3.61 6.82
CA ILE A 55 -1.89 -4.61 6.35
C ILE A 55 -2.57 -5.91 5.94
N LYS A 56 -3.61 -6.34 6.66
CA LYS A 56 -4.39 -7.53 6.28
C LYS A 56 -5.07 -7.34 4.93
N GLU A 57 -5.66 -6.17 4.68
CA GLU A 57 -6.28 -5.83 3.40
C GLU A 57 -5.26 -5.73 2.26
N LEU A 58 -4.13 -5.05 2.50
CA LEU A 58 -3.01 -4.94 1.55
C LEU A 58 -2.53 -6.34 1.11
N LYS A 59 -2.33 -7.25 2.07
CA LYS A 59 -1.94 -8.64 1.80
C LYS A 59 -3.03 -9.39 1.03
N ALA A 60 -4.30 -9.21 1.39
CA ALA A 60 -5.41 -9.84 0.66
C ALA A 60 -5.49 -9.37 -0.80
N GLN A 61 -5.28 -8.07 -1.06
CA GLN A 61 -5.20 -7.54 -2.42
C GLN A 61 -4.02 -8.13 -3.17
N ALA A 62 -2.81 -8.12 -2.59
CA ALA A 62 -1.61 -8.73 -3.17
C ALA A 62 -1.81 -10.21 -3.54
N SER A 63 -2.44 -10.99 -2.66
CA SER A 63 -2.70 -12.42 -2.86
C SER A 63 -3.68 -12.73 -4.00
N SER A 64 -4.42 -11.73 -4.51
CA SER A 64 -5.35 -11.95 -5.63
C SER A 64 -4.70 -11.83 -7.02
N ILE A 65 -3.41 -11.46 -7.11
CA ILE A 65 -2.66 -11.32 -8.37
C ILE A 65 -1.25 -11.93 -8.31
N VAL A 66 -1.08 -13.04 -7.57
CA VAL A 66 0.22 -13.68 -7.26
C VAL A 66 1.07 -14.05 -8.48
N GLU A 67 0.46 -14.24 -9.65
CA GLU A 67 1.20 -14.52 -10.90
C GLU A 67 1.96 -13.31 -11.44
N LYS A 68 1.57 -12.09 -11.02
CA LYS A 68 2.11 -10.83 -11.54
C LYS A 68 3.05 -10.14 -10.55
N MET A 69 2.87 -10.40 -9.27
CA MET A 69 3.68 -9.79 -8.22
C MET A 69 3.67 -10.59 -6.92
N GLU A 70 4.69 -10.37 -6.10
CA GLU A 70 4.80 -10.82 -4.72
C GLU A 70 5.04 -9.61 -3.82
N LEU A 71 4.35 -9.58 -2.67
CA LEU A 71 4.52 -8.54 -1.66
C LEU A 71 4.92 -9.17 -0.33
N SER A 72 6.17 -8.95 0.08
CA SER A 72 6.63 -9.30 1.42
C SER A 72 6.42 -8.11 2.35
N VAL A 73 5.89 -8.34 3.54
CA VAL A 73 5.63 -7.29 4.55
C VAL A 73 6.19 -7.74 5.89
N VAL A 74 7.13 -6.96 6.42
CA VAL A 74 7.79 -7.21 7.71
C VAL A 74 7.46 -6.07 8.66
N LYS A 75 6.91 -6.39 9.84
CA LYS A 75 6.67 -5.39 10.90
C LYS A 75 8.02 -4.98 11.48
N ASN A 76 8.35 -3.69 11.44
CA ASN A 76 9.63 -3.14 11.92
C ASN A 76 9.46 -2.21 13.13
N GLY A 77 8.24 -2.08 13.65
CA GLY A 77 7.90 -1.29 14.83
C GLY A 77 6.38 -1.23 15.03
N GLU A 78 5.95 -0.49 16.06
CA GLU A 78 4.54 -0.23 16.27
C GLU A 78 3.99 0.61 15.10
N GLY A 79 3.01 0.05 14.39
CA GLY A 79 2.39 0.68 13.22
C GLY A 79 3.31 0.85 12.02
N LYS A 80 4.53 0.30 12.03
CA LYS A 80 5.51 0.47 10.96
C LYS A 80 5.84 -0.86 10.29
N TYR A 81 5.88 -0.84 8.96
CA TYR A 81 6.09 -2.04 8.14
C TYR A 81 7.03 -1.74 6.98
N THR A 82 8.05 -2.57 6.80
CA THR A 82 8.87 -2.56 5.58
C THR A 82 8.25 -3.53 4.57
N CYS A 83 8.00 -3.02 3.38
CA CYS A 83 7.40 -3.73 2.27
C CYS A 83 8.43 -3.93 1.16
N ARG A 84 8.42 -5.13 0.58
CA ARG A 84 9.17 -5.45 -0.63
C ARG A 84 8.18 -5.93 -1.68
N LEU A 85 7.96 -5.10 -2.69
CA LEU A 85 7.14 -5.43 -3.85
C LEU A 85 8.05 -5.94 -4.96
N ASN A 86 7.85 -7.19 -5.35
CA ASN A 86 8.50 -7.81 -6.50
C ASN A 86 7.46 -7.96 -7.61
N ILE A 87 7.74 -7.43 -8.79
CA ILE A 87 6.87 -7.51 -9.96
C ILE A 87 7.54 -8.42 -10.98
N TYR A 88 6.80 -9.41 -11.48
CA TYR A 88 7.28 -10.35 -12.47
C TYR A 88 6.87 -9.94 -13.88
N HIS A 89 7.70 -10.31 -14.86
CA HIS A 89 7.50 -10.14 -16.31
C HIS A 89 7.33 -8.68 -16.78
N GLN A 90 7.47 -7.70 -15.88
CA GLN A 90 7.33 -6.28 -16.14
C GLN A 90 8.41 -5.53 -15.35
N ASN A 91 9.40 -4.99 -16.04
CA ASN A 91 10.53 -4.29 -15.40
C ASN A 91 10.35 -2.76 -15.36
N HIS A 92 9.23 -2.22 -15.84
CA HIS A 92 9.04 -0.78 -16.01
C HIS A 92 8.48 -0.12 -14.73
N ALA A 93 8.96 1.08 -14.41
CA ALA A 93 8.53 1.85 -13.24
C ALA A 93 7.03 2.22 -13.29
N GLU A 94 6.47 2.34 -14.49
CA GLU A 94 5.05 2.53 -14.75
C GLU A 94 4.20 1.38 -14.23
N TYR A 95 4.76 0.16 -14.20
CA TYR A 95 4.04 -0.98 -13.66
C TYR A 95 4.00 -0.94 -12.12
N VAL A 96 5.05 -0.42 -11.47
CA VAL A 96 5.05 -0.15 -10.03
C VAL A 96 3.92 0.83 -9.67
N HIS A 97 3.75 1.89 -10.45
CA HIS A 97 2.64 2.83 -10.28
C HIS A 97 1.27 2.15 -10.32
N LYS A 98 1.03 1.29 -11.31
CA LYS A 98 -0.20 0.50 -11.41
C LYS A 98 -0.41 -0.41 -10.19
N MET A 99 0.66 -1.04 -9.70
CA MET A 99 0.58 -1.91 -8.53
C MET A 99 0.31 -1.12 -7.25
N PHE A 100 0.88 0.08 -7.09
CA PHE A 100 0.59 0.94 -5.94
C PHE A 100 -0.90 1.31 -5.89
N ILE A 101 -1.48 1.74 -7.03
CA ILE A 101 -2.92 2.02 -7.13
C ILE A 101 -3.74 0.77 -6.78
N TYR A 102 -3.37 -0.38 -7.34
CA TYR A 102 -4.07 -1.64 -7.10
C TYR A 102 -4.08 -2.05 -5.61
N LEU A 103 -2.94 -1.85 -4.94
CA LEU A 103 -2.75 -2.10 -3.50
C LEU A 103 -3.39 -1.03 -2.60
N GLY A 104 -4.09 -0.04 -3.18
CA GLY A 104 -4.74 1.03 -2.43
C GLY A 104 -3.77 2.04 -1.82
N ILE A 105 -2.54 2.15 -2.34
CA ILE A 105 -1.60 3.20 -1.95
C ILE A 105 -2.02 4.49 -2.66
N ASP A 106 -2.24 5.55 -1.89
CA ASP A 106 -2.83 6.81 -2.37
C ASP A 106 -1.80 7.89 -2.70
N GLY A 107 -0.59 7.73 -2.19
CA GLY A 107 0.51 8.64 -2.39
C GLY A 107 1.81 8.10 -1.83
N PHE A 108 2.87 8.89 -1.97
CA PHE A 108 4.15 8.54 -1.37
C PHE A 108 4.90 9.76 -0.85
N THR A 109 5.86 9.52 0.02
CA THR A 109 6.90 10.47 0.37
C THR A 109 8.24 10.01 -0.18
N LEU A 110 9.08 10.94 -0.62
CA LEU A 110 10.49 10.72 -0.92
C LEU A 110 11.31 11.51 0.09
N ASP A 111 12.09 10.82 0.92
CA ASP A 111 12.86 11.43 2.02
C ASP A 111 12.00 12.37 2.90
N GLY A 112 10.77 11.95 3.19
CA GLY A 112 9.81 12.72 3.99
C GLY A 112 9.03 13.81 3.23
N THR A 113 9.38 14.11 1.97
CA THR A 113 8.64 15.07 1.14
C THR A 113 7.50 14.38 0.41
N LYS A 114 6.26 14.83 0.64
CA LYS A 114 5.06 14.30 -0.05
C LYS A 114 5.12 14.57 -1.55
N LYS A 115 4.78 13.54 -2.34
CA LYS A 115 4.70 13.58 -3.80
C LYS A 115 3.40 12.97 -4.30
N ASN A 116 2.98 13.37 -5.50
CA ASN A 116 1.82 12.77 -6.15
C ASN A 116 2.19 11.42 -6.74
N LEU A 117 1.28 10.46 -6.67
CA LEU A 117 1.53 9.10 -7.14
C LEU A 117 1.89 9.05 -8.64
N ASP A 118 1.36 9.98 -9.44
CA ASP A 118 1.71 10.14 -10.87
C ASP A 118 3.20 10.46 -11.11
N GLU A 119 3.90 11.02 -10.12
CA GLU A 119 5.36 11.29 -10.19
C GLU A 119 6.20 10.02 -9.98
N LEU A 120 5.61 8.95 -9.44
CA LEU A 120 6.32 7.75 -9.00
C LEU A 120 7.19 7.15 -10.12
N PRO A 121 6.73 6.96 -11.37
CA PRO A 121 7.57 6.39 -12.42
C PRO A 121 8.85 7.20 -12.68
N SER A 122 8.73 8.54 -12.68
CA SER A 122 9.86 9.44 -12.90
C SER A 122 10.84 9.40 -11.74
N VAL A 123 10.34 9.37 -10.50
CA VAL A 123 11.17 9.22 -9.30
C VAL A 123 11.94 7.90 -9.34
N LEU A 124 11.26 6.77 -9.55
CA LEU A 124 11.91 5.45 -9.56
C LEU A 124 12.97 5.34 -10.67
N LYS A 125 12.74 5.94 -11.84
CA LYS A 125 13.74 5.97 -12.93
C LYS A 125 14.99 6.77 -12.57
N ALA A 126 14.87 7.80 -11.73
CA ALA A 126 15.99 8.62 -11.27
C ALA A 126 16.85 7.91 -10.19
N LEU A 127 16.33 6.85 -9.56
CA LEU A 127 17.02 6.09 -8.51
C LEU A 127 17.96 4.98 -9.04
N LYS A 128 18.02 4.79 -10.37
CA LYS A 128 18.84 3.74 -11.01
C LYS A 128 20.35 4.04 -10.95
#